data_AF-A0A496XKA8-F1
#
_entry.id   AF-A0A496XKA8-F1
#
_cell.length_a   1.000
_cell.length_b   1.000
_cell.length_c   1.000
_cell.angle_alpha   90.00
_cell.angle_beta   90.00
_cell.angle_gamma   90.00
#
_symmetry.space_group_name_H-M   'P 1'
#
loop_
_entity.id
_entity.type
_entity.pdbx_description
1 polymer ?
#
loop_
_entity_poly.entity_id
_entity_poly.type
_entity_poly.pdbx_seq_one_letter_code
_entity_poly.pdbx_strand_id
1 'polypeptide(L)'
;MSNDIEPRKVEGTISITYWECNVLGHRHRHRKSAAYCIMRRKGESGELKKLKRNLSMIVDLRKETPLVTIAKKHFCSDSNILQAVNSTLNKAWKFADDNGGAPYESRTWRRINFTDSALDKELEFLTSILMEMEVKLAKLVE
;
A
#
# COMPACT_ATOMS: atom_id res chain seq x y z
N MET A 1 -14.44 -4.39 -14.11
CA MET A 1 -15.79 -4.33 -13.53
C MET A 1 -15.65 -4.23 -12.03
N SER A 2 -16.05 -3.09 -11.45
CA SER A 2 -16.03 -2.89 -10.00
C SER A 2 -17.24 -3.64 -9.42
N ASN A 3 -17.01 -4.72 -8.69
CA ASN A 3 -18.05 -5.32 -7.84
C ASN A 3 -18.21 -4.43 -6.60
N ASP A 4 -18.73 -3.22 -6.80
CA ASP A 4 -19.19 -2.36 -5.71
C ASP A 4 -20.49 -2.96 -5.17
N ILE A 5 -20.38 -4.01 -4.37
CA ILE A 5 -21.55 -4.66 -3.79
C ILE A 5 -22.05 -3.79 -2.63
N GLU A 6 -23.30 -3.34 -2.74
CA GLU A 6 -23.98 -2.58 -1.69
C GLU A 6 -24.19 -3.42 -0.41
N PRO A 7 -24.16 -2.79 0.78
CA PRO A 7 -24.51 -3.46 2.03
C PRO A 7 -25.90 -4.11 1.96
N ARG A 8 -26.05 -5.31 2.55
CA ARG A 8 -27.33 -6.03 2.57
C ARG A 8 -27.91 -6.10 3.98
N LYS A 9 -29.23 -5.97 4.10
CA LYS A 9 -29.97 -6.18 5.35
C LYS A 9 -30.14 -7.69 5.56
N VAL A 10 -29.84 -8.19 6.75
CA VAL A 10 -29.89 -9.63 7.09
C VAL A 10 -30.57 -9.82 8.45
N GLU A 11 -31.31 -10.92 8.58
CA GLU A 11 -32.03 -11.33 9.80
C GLU A 11 -31.52 -12.72 10.26
N GLY A 12 -31.36 -12.91 11.57
CA GLY A 12 -30.83 -14.15 12.17
C GLY A 12 -31.88 -15.01 12.88
N THR A 13 -31.48 -16.22 13.33
CA THR A 13 -32.31 -17.21 14.04
C THR A 13 -32.89 -16.70 15.36
N ILE A 14 -32.21 -15.73 15.96
CA ILE A 14 -32.75 -14.80 16.95
C ILE A 14 -32.92 -13.49 16.18
N SER A 15 -34.11 -12.89 16.22
CA SER A 15 -34.59 -11.78 15.38
C SER A 15 -33.84 -10.45 15.59
N ILE A 16 -32.54 -10.43 15.37
CA ILE A 16 -31.67 -9.26 15.40
C ILE A 16 -31.40 -8.84 13.97
N THR A 17 -31.83 -7.62 13.62
CA THR A 17 -31.53 -7.01 12.32
C THR A 17 -30.13 -6.40 12.30
N TYR A 18 -29.33 -6.74 11.29
CA TYR A 18 -28.03 -6.13 11.04
C TYR A 18 -27.79 -5.95 9.54
N TRP A 19 -26.75 -5.18 9.23
CA TRP A 19 -26.22 -4.97 7.89
C TRP A 19 -24.92 -5.75 7.75
N GLU A 20 -24.84 -6.58 6.73
CA GLU A 20 -23.63 -7.34 6.43
C GLU A 20 -22.81 -6.61 5.36
N CYS A 21 -21.49 -6.58 5.53
CA CYS A 21 -20.57 -6.27 4.45
C CYS A 21 -19.92 -7.56 3.93
N ASN A 22 -19.68 -7.63 2.61
CA ASN A 22 -19.19 -8.85 1.94
C ASN A 22 -17.71 -9.19 2.22
N VAL A 23 -17.14 -8.65 3.29
CA VAL A 23 -15.79 -8.96 3.76
C VAL A 23 -15.95 -9.73 5.07
N LEU A 24 -15.68 -11.04 5.03
CA LEU A 24 -15.69 -11.98 6.17
C LEU A 24 -16.85 -11.83 7.18
N GLY A 25 -18.10 -11.70 6.73
CA GLY A 25 -19.27 -11.84 7.60
C GLY A 25 -19.38 -10.79 8.72
N HIS A 26 -18.74 -9.64 8.57
CA HIS A 26 -18.84 -8.55 9.53
C HIS A 26 -20.28 -7.99 9.55
N ARG A 27 -20.86 -7.95 10.76
CA ARG A 27 -22.23 -7.50 11.01
C ARG A 27 -22.22 -6.13 11.67
N HIS A 28 -23.01 -5.21 11.13
CA HIS A 28 -23.10 -3.84 11.61
C HIS A 28 -24.55 -3.49 11.97
N ARG A 29 -24.73 -2.71 13.03
CA ARG A 29 -26.08 -2.27 13.45
C ARG A 29 -26.76 -1.34 12.43
N HIS A 30 -25.98 -0.61 11.62
CA HIS A 30 -26.48 0.40 10.68
C HIS A 30 -25.84 0.29 9.29
N ARG A 31 -26.62 0.63 8.25
CA ARG A 31 -26.17 0.67 6.84
C ARG A 31 -24.95 1.55 6.63
N LYS A 32 -24.94 2.74 7.26
CA LYS A 32 -23.84 3.72 7.16
C LYS A 32 -22.52 3.12 7.67
N SER A 33 -22.56 2.38 8.77
CA SER A 33 -21.38 1.73 9.36
C SER A 33 -20.83 0.61 8.45
N ALA A 34 -21.71 -0.20 7.86
CA ALA A 34 -21.31 -1.20 6.87
C ALA A 34 -20.70 -0.57 5.61
N ALA A 35 -21.32 0.49 5.08
CA ALA A 35 -20.78 1.22 3.92
C ALA A 35 -19.41 1.84 4.20
N TYR A 36 -19.23 2.47 5.36
CA TYR A 36 -17.94 3.02 5.79
C TYR A 36 -16.87 1.93 5.92
N CYS A 37 -17.22 0.76 6.48
CA CYS A 37 -16.33 -0.39 6.57
C CYS A 37 -15.87 -0.88 5.19
N ILE A 38 -16.80 -1.02 4.22
CA ILE A 38 -16.50 -1.39 2.83
C ILE A 38 -15.56 -0.36 2.18
N MET A 39 -15.87 0.93 2.30
CA MET A 39 -15.05 1.99 1.71
C MET A 39 -13.63 2.02 2.28
N ARG A 40 -13.49 1.90 3.61
CA ARG A 40 -12.19 1.88 4.28
C ARG A 40 -11.35 0.68 3.85
N ARG A 41 -11.92 -0.52 3.85
CA ARG A 41 -11.25 -1.76 3.39
C ARG A 41 -10.86 -1.70 1.91
N LYS A 42 -11.69 -1.13 1.04
CA LYS A 42 -11.34 -0.88 -0.36
C LYS A 42 -10.16 0.09 -0.49
N GLY A 43 -10.13 1.13 0.34
CA GLY A 43 -8.99 2.02 0.47
C GLY A 43 -7.72 1.27 0.90
N GLU A 44 -7.80 0.46 1.95
CA GLU A 44 -6.70 -0.37 2.47
C GLU A 44 -6.18 -1.37 1.41
N SER A 45 -7.08 -2.04 0.67
CA SER A 45 -6.73 -2.94 -0.44
C SER A 45 -6.06 -2.21 -1.61
N GLY A 46 -6.55 -1.01 -1.95
CA GLY A 46 -5.94 -0.16 -2.97
C GLY A 46 -4.54 0.30 -2.58
N GLU A 47 -4.35 0.73 -1.34
CA GLU A 47 -3.03 1.12 -0.82
C GLU A 47 -2.07 -0.08 -0.75
N LEU A 48 -2.53 -1.27 -0.33
CA LEU A 48 -1.72 -2.48 -0.34
C LEU A 48 -1.25 -2.85 -1.75
N LYS A 49 -2.13 -2.80 -2.75
CA LYS A 49 -1.76 -3.07 -4.16
C LYS A 49 -0.73 -2.06 -4.68
N LYS A 50 -0.90 -0.77 -4.36
CA LYS A 50 0.07 0.27 -4.74
C LYS A 50 1.42 0.03 -4.07
N LEU A 51 1.42 -0.29 -2.77
CA LEU A 51 2.65 -0.56 -2.02
C LEU A 51 3.41 -1.76 -2.58
N LYS A 52 2.74 -2.91 -2.78
CA LYS A 52 3.33 -4.10 -3.41
C LYS A 52 3.95 -3.81 -4.77
N ARG A 53 3.23 -3.06 -5.61
CA ARG A 53 3.73 -2.65 -6.93
C ARG A 53 4.99 -1.79 -6.80
N ASN A 54 4.97 -0.79 -5.93
CA ASN A 54 6.10 0.13 -5.78
C ASN A 54 7.32 -0.55 -5.13
N LEU A 55 7.12 -1.49 -4.21
CA LEU A 55 8.18 -2.35 -3.67
C LEU A 55 8.82 -3.22 -4.76
N SER A 56 8.03 -3.83 -5.65
CA SER A 56 8.56 -4.54 -6.81
C SER A 56 9.37 -3.62 -7.74
N MET A 57 8.95 -2.37 -7.95
CA MET A 57 9.71 -1.40 -8.75
C MET A 57 11.07 -1.07 -8.11
N ILE A 58 11.14 -0.94 -6.78
CA ILE A 58 12.42 -0.73 -6.06
C ILE A 58 13.36 -1.91 -6.32
N VAL A 59 12.86 -3.15 -6.23
CA VAL A 59 13.66 -4.36 -6.52
C VAL A 59 14.18 -4.36 -7.95
N ASP A 60 13.34 -4.02 -8.92
CA ASP A 60 13.74 -3.97 -10.34
C ASP A 60 14.78 -2.87 -10.59
N LEU A 61 14.66 -1.71 -9.91
CA LEU A 61 15.63 -0.61 -9.99
C LEU A 61 16.99 -1.00 -9.39
N ARG A 62 17.02 -1.72 -8.26
CA ARG A 62 18.27 -2.25 -7.67
C ARG A 62 18.98 -3.25 -8.60
N LYS A 63 18.22 -3.97 -9.42
CA LYS A 63 18.75 -4.89 -10.44
C LYS A 63 19.13 -4.21 -11.76
N GLU A 64 19.15 -2.87 -11.78
CA GLU A 64 19.44 -2.06 -12.97
C GLU A 64 18.49 -2.31 -14.16
N THR A 65 17.30 -2.86 -13.89
CA THR A 65 16.33 -3.19 -14.93
C THR A 65 15.98 -1.91 -15.72
N PRO A 66 15.94 -1.96 -17.07
CA PRO A 66 15.58 -0.80 -17.87
C PRO A 66 14.19 -0.25 -17.51
N LEU A 67 14.04 1.08 -17.44
CA LEU A 67 12.75 1.72 -17.07
C LEU A 67 11.60 1.27 -17.97
N VAL A 68 11.84 1.14 -19.28
CA VAL A 68 10.86 0.63 -20.25
C VAL A 68 10.37 -0.78 -19.88
N THR A 69 11.24 -1.65 -19.35
CA THR A 69 10.87 -3.00 -18.93
C THR A 69 10.02 -2.96 -17.65
N ILE A 70 10.41 -2.13 -16.69
CA ILE A 70 9.65 -1.92 -15.44
C ILE A 70 8.26 -1.34 -15.76
N ALA A 71 8.20 -0.33 -16.64
CA ALA A 71 6.98 0.31 -17.12
C ALA A 71 6.01 -0.70 -17.74
N LYS A 72 6.51 -1.56 -18.63
CA LYS A 72 5.73 -2.64 -19.24
C LYS A 72 5.23 -3.63 -18.19
N LYS A 73 6.08 -4.07 -17.26
CA LYS A 73 5.73 -5.03 -16.20
C LYS A 73 4.62 -4.50 -15.29
N HIS A 74 4.61 -3.20 -15.00
CA HIS A 74 3.69 -2.58 -14.06
C HIS A 74 2.59 -1.73 -14.69
N PHE A 75 2.48 -1.75 -16.03
CA PHE A 75 1.49 -1.00 -16.79
C PHE A 75 1.45 0.49 -16.45
N CYS A 76 2.62 1.12 -16.36
CA CYS A 76 2.76 2.56 -16.09
C CYS A 76 3.75 3.22 -17.06
N SER A 77 3.80 4.55 -17.11
CA SER A 77 4.83 5.27 -17.88
C SER A 77 6.16 5.33 -17.15
N ASP A 78 7.25 5.43 -17.89
CA ASP A 78 8.62 5.57 -17.37
C ASP A 78 8.75 6.75 -16.40
N SER A 79 8.12 7.89 -16.73
CA SER A 79 8.08 9.09 -15.90
C SER A 79 7.47 8.85 -14.52
N ASN A 80 6.55 7.89 -14.42
CA ASN A 80 5.77 7.65 -13.20
C ASN A 80 6.45 6.65 -12.28
N ILE A 81 7.45 5.88 -12.76
CA ILE A 81 8.18 4.90 -11.93
C ILE A 81 8.90 5.62 -10.79
N LEU A 82 9.79 6.57 -11.12
CA LEU A 82 10.55 7.28 -10.11
C LEU A 82 9.66 8.14 -9.22
N GLN A 83 8.59 8.73 -9.76
CA GLN A 83 7.62 9.47 -8.95
C GLN A 83 6.90 8.57 -7.93
N ALA A 84 6.45 7.39 -8.36
CA ALA A 84 5.77 6.44 -7.51
C ALA A 84 6.71 5.91 -6.41
N VAL A 85 7.94 5.56 -6.78
CA VAL A 85 8.94 5.08 -5.83
C VAL A 85 9.34 6.18 -4.84
N ASN A 86 9.62 7.40 -5.30
CA ASN A 86 9.93 8.53 -4.42
C ASN A 86 8.79 8.84 -3.44
N SER A 87 7.54 8.84 -3.92
CA SER A 87 6.38 9.02 -3.06
C SER A 87 6.32 7.96 -1.95
N THR A 88 6.62 6.70 -2.29
CA THR A 88 6.64 5.59 -1.33
C THR A 88 7.81 5.69 -0.35
N LEU A 89 9.03 5.98 -0.81
CA LEU A 89 10.20 6.15 0.06
C LEU A 89 10.02 7.35 1.01
N ASN A 90 9.44 8.45 0.54
CA ASN A 90 9.13 9.60 1.38
C ASN A 90 8.06 9.28 2.45
N LYS A 91 7.08 8.43 2.14
CA LYS A 91 6.13 7.93 3.15
C LYS A 91 6.85 7.13 4.25
N ALA A 92 7.81 6.29 3.88
CA ALA A 92 8.59 5.51 4.84
C ALA A 92 9.46 6.42 5.71
N TRP A 93 10.14 7.38 5.10
CA TRP A 93 10.95 8.37 5.81
C TRP A 93 10.12 9.17 6.81
N LYS A 94 8.97 9.70 6.37
CA LYS A 94 8.07 10.46 7.24
C LYS A 94 7.54 9.61 8.39
N PHE A 95 7.20 8.34 8.13
CA PHE A 95 6.79 7.43 9.18
C PHE A 95 7.90 7.18 10.20
N ALA A 96 9.15 7.01 9.77
CA ALA A 96 10.28 6.89 10.69
C ALA A 96 10.45 8.16 11.54
N ASP A 97 10.40 9.33 10.89
CA ASP A 97 10.53 10.63 11.53
C ASP A 97 9.47 10.83 12.63
N ASP A 98 8.20 10.54 12.30
CA ASP A 98 7.07 10.61 13.23
C ASP A 98 7.17 9.61 14.41
N ASN A 99 8.04 8.58 14.34
CA ASN A 99 8.14 7.48 15.33
C ASN A 99 9.50 7.41 16.05
N GLY A 100 10.24 8.51 16.13
CA GLY A 100 11.51 8.57 16.88
C GLY A 100 12.72 9.02 16.06
N GLY A 101 12.49 9.60 14.88
CA GLY A 101 13.50 10.19 14.01
C GLY A 101 14.02 9.23 12.95
N ALA A 102 14.11 9.71 11.71
CA ALA A 102 14.81 9.00 10.65
C ALA A 102 16.33 9.16 10.83
N PRO A 103 17.14 8.09 10.82
CA PRO A 103 18.60 8.18 10.96
C PRO A 103 19.30 8.77 9.71
N TYR A 104 18.53 9.12 8.68
CA TYR A 104 19.01 9.64 7.40
C TYR A 104 18.18 10.86 6.98
N GLU A 105 18.77 11.76 6.21
CA GLU A 105 18.10 12.95 5.67
C GLU A 105 17.03 12.60 4.63
N SER A 106 15.98 13.41 4.54
CA SER A 106 14.99 13.28 3.47
C SER A 106 15.62 13.63 2.12
N ARG A 107 15.43 12.77 1.10
CA ARG A 107 15.97 13.00 -0.24
C ARG A 107 15.03 12.58 -1.36
N THR A 108 15.25 13.19 -2.53
CA THR A 108 14.68 12.71 -3.79
C THR A 108 15.64 11.71 -4.44
N TRP A 109 15.21 10.47 -4.57
CA TRP A 109 15.94 9.36 -5.15
C TRP A 109 15.95 9.44 -6.68
N ARG A 110 17.15 9.42 -7.26
CA ARG A 110 17.39 9.29 -8.69
C ARG A 110 17.72 7.84 -9.02
N ARG A 111 17.65 7.46 -10.29
CA ARG A 111 17.93 6.08 -10.74
C ARG A 111 19.30 5.57 -10.26
N ILE A 112 20.33 6.40 -10.33
CA ILE A 112 21.69 6.04 -9.89
C ILE A 112 21.78 5.72 -8.39
N ASN A 113 20.85 6.22 -7.57
CA ASN A 113 20.89 6.02 -6.13
C ASN A 113 20.47 4.61 -5.71
N PHE A 114 19.77 3.86 -6.57
CA PHE A 114 19.31 2.49 -6.27
C PHE A 114 20.42 1.44 -6.36
N THR A 115 21.57 1.81 -6.92
CA THR A 115 22.77 0.97 -7.00
C THR A 115 23.99 1.61 -6.34
N ASP A 116 23.81 2.76 -5.70
CA ASP A 116 24.86 3.46 -4.98
C ASP A 116 25.10 2.78 -3.63
N SER A 117 26.28 2.16 -3.48
CA SER A 117 26.67 1.47 -2.24
C SER A 117 26.68 2.38 -1.01
N ALA A 118 26.88 3.69 -1.17
CA ALA A 118 26.84 4.63 -0.05
C ALA A 118 25.42 4.81 0.51
N LEU A 119 24.40 4.54 -0.30
CA LEU A 119 22.98 4.70 0.06
C LEU A 119 22.28 3.37 0.34
N ASP A 120 22.98 2.25 0.22
CA ASP A 120 22.36 0.92 0.31
C ASP A 120 21.71 0.70 1.69
N LYS A 121 22.39 1.08 2.76
CA LYS A 121 21.85 1.00 4.14
C LYS A 121 20.63 1.90 4.35
N GLU A 122 20.61 3.07 3.73
CA GLU A 122 19.46 3.99 3.78
C GLU A 122 18.27 3.38 3.04
N LEU A 123 18.50 2.83 1.85
CA LEU A 123 17.47 2.18 1.05
C LEU A 123 16.91 0.92 1.72
N GLU A 124 17.77 0.10 2.34
CA GLU A 124 17.38 -1.08 3.10
C GLU A 124 16.51 -0.72 4.30
N PHE A 125 16.92 0.31 5.06
CA PHE A 125 16.13 0.83 6.17
C PHE A 125 14.74 1.27 5.71
N LEU A 126 14.64 2.15 4.70
CA LEU A 126 13.34 2.62 4.20
C LEU A 126 12.50 1.47 3.64
N THR A 127 13.12 0.51 2.94
CA THR A 127 12.42 -0.66 2.38
C THR A 127 11.90 -1.57 3.49
N SER A 128 12.63 -1.75 4.60
CA SER A 128 12.15 -2.56 5.73
C SER A 128 10.88 -1.98 6.38
N ILE A 129 10.80 -0.66 6.51
CA ILE A 129 9.59 0.03 7.01
C ILE A 129 8.41 -0.23 6.07
N LEU A 130 8.64 -0.12 4.75
CA LEU A 130 7.62 -0.36 3.75
C LEU A 130 7.13 -1.82 3.74
N MET A 131 8.02 -2.78 3.95
CA MET A 131 7.67 -4.19 4.08
C MET A 131 6.84 -4.43 5.36
N GLU A 132 7.18 -3.78 6.48
CA GLU A 132 6.37 -3.86 7.70
C GLU A 132 4.98 -3.25 7.49
N MET A 133 4.89 -2.10 6.80
CA MET A 133 3.61 -1.51 6.41
C MET A 133 2.80 -2.44 5.51
N GLU A 134 3.44 -3.14 4.57
CA GLU A 134 2.79 -4.12 3.71
C GLU A 134 2.16 -5.25 4.53
N VAL A 135 2.90 -5.82 5.49
CA VAL A 135 2.39 -6.88 6.39
C VAL A 135 1.21 -6.37 7.21
N LYS A 136 1.29 -5.16 7.76
CA LYS A 136 0.18 -4.55 8.52
C LYS A 136 -1.05 -4.32 7.66
N LEU A 137 -0.87 -3.80 6.44
CA LEU A 137 -1.96 -3.59 5.49
C LEU A 137 -2.56 -4.91 5.00
N ALA A 138 -1.76 -5.95 4.77
CA ALA A 138 -2.24 -7.28 4.40
C ALA A 138 -3.19 -7.86 5.46
N LYS A 139 -2.81 -7.79 6.74
CA LYS A 139 -3.65 -8.20 7.87
C LYS A 139 -4.97 -7.42 8.00
N LEU A 140 -5.02 -6.21 7.43
CA LEU A 140 -6.25 -5.41 7.38
C LEU A 140 -7.11 -5.75 6.15
N VAL A 141 -6.54 -6.32 5.10
CA VAL A 141 -7.29 -6.65 3.88
C VAL A 141 -7.83 -8.08 3.93
N GLU A 142 -7.16 -8.96 4.65
CA GLU A 142 -7.61 -10.31 5.03
C GLU A 142 -8.85 -10.26 5.92
#